data_AF-A0A7V7AB38-F1
#
_entry.id   AF-A0A7V7AB38-F1
#
_cell.length_a   1.000
_cell.length_b   1.000
_cell.length_c   1.000
_cell.angle_alpha   90.00
_cell.angle_beta   90.00
_cell.angle_gamma   90.00
#
_symmetry.space_group_name_H-M   'P 1'
#
loop_
_entity.id
_entity.type
_entity.pdbx_description
1 polymer ?
#
loop_
_entity_poly.entity_id
_entity_poly.type
_entity_poly.pdbx_seq_one_letter_code
_entity_poly.pdbx_strand_id
1 'polypeptide(L)'
;MKTYPLASLVDVLDAKVFVHGDEICVADLPAIYFNKVSTDSRQLEDGTIFVPLIGARFDGHRYLGEAVRKGAVAVLTQSLETALEQQVNVPILLVSDTLAALRQLAAWYRSQLQGRVI
;
A
#
# COMPACT_ATOMS: atom_id res chain seq x y z
N MET A 1 14.91 -1.32 -12.30
CA MET A 1 13.64 -1.59 -11.58
C MET A 1 12.61 -0.58 -12.08
N LYS A 2 11.39 -1.00 -12.47
CA LYS A 2 10.36 -0.05 -12.91
C LYS A 2 9.79 0.66 -11.68
N THR A 3 9.70 1.98 -11.73
CA THR A 3 8.99 2.78 -10.73
C THR A 3 7.61 3.12 -11.25
N TYR A 4 6.65 3.18 -10.34
CA TYR A 4 5.25 3.49 -10.65
C TYR A 4 4.79 4.64 -9.75
N PRO A 5 4.00 5.59 -10.27
CA PRO A 5 3.44 6.64 -9.44
C PRO A 5 2.39 6.04 -8.51
N LEU A 6 2.34 6.53 -7.26
CA LEU A 6 1.38 6.08 -6.26
C LEU A 6 -0.06 6.27 -6.76
N ALA A 7 -0.34 7.37 -7.45
CA ALA A 7 -1.66 7.69 -8.03
C ALA A 7 -2.23 6.56 -8.90
N SER A 8 -1.41 5.93 -9.76
CA SER A 8 -1.89 4.81 -10.59
C SER A 8 -2.34 3.62 -9.76
N LEU A 9 -1.76 3.41 -8.59
CA LEU A 9 -2.20 2.34 -7.70
C LEU A 9 -3.54 2.70 -7.05
N VAL A 10 -3.74 3.97 -6.68
CA VAL A 10 -5.02 4.42 -6.11
C VAL A 10 -6.17 4.17 -7.07
N ASP A 11 -5.98 4.53 -8.35
CA ASP A 11 -6.99 4.34 -9.40
C ASP A 11 -7.31 2.85 -9.63
N VAL A 12 -6.29 1.98 -9.58
CA VAL A 12 -6.46 0.53 -9.77
C VAL A 12 -7.22 -0.11 -8.62
N LEU A 13 -7.00 0.38 -7.40
CA LEU A 13 -7.57 -0.18 -6.18
C LEU A 13 -8.89 0.49 -5.76
N ASP A 14 -9.30 1.55 -6.46
CA ASP A 14 -10.40 2.44 -6.05
C ASP A 14 -10.28 2.86 -4.57
N ALA A 15 -9.04 3.15 -4.16
CA ALA A 15 -8.70 3.40 -2.77
C ALA A 15 -8.91 4.87 -2.40
N LYS A 16 -9.33 5.12 -1.15
CA LYS A 16 -9.31 6.47 -0.58
C LYS A 16 -7.93 6.75 0.01
N VAL A 17 -7.43 7.97 -0.15
CA VAL A 17 -6.11 8.35 0.36
C VAL A 17 -6.25 9.27 1.55
N PHE A 18 -5.56 8.92 2.63
CA PHE A 18 -5.50 9.72 3.85
C PHE A 18 -4.06 10.10 4.18
N VAL A 19 -3.86 11.35 4.60
CA VAL A 19 -2.57 11.86 5.06
C VAL A 19 -2.81 12.61 6.36
N HIS A 20 -2.12 12.20 7.43
CA HIS A 20 -2.32 12.75 8.79
C HIS A 20 -3.78 12.69 9.31
N GLY A 21 -4.60 11.80 8.76
CA GLY A 21 -6.02 11.63 9.12
C GLY A 21 -7.00 12.40 8.25
N ASP A 22 -6.52 13.29 7.38
CA ASP A 22 -7.37 14.00 6.42
C ASP A 22 -7.45 13.23 5.09
N GLU A 23 -8.65 13.12 4.53
CA GLU A 23 -8.86 12.56 3.18
C GLU A 23 -8.33 13.57 2.16
N ILE A 24 -7.47 13.11 1.25
CA ILE A 24 -6.93 13.93 0.16
C ILE A 24 -7.32 13.32 -1.19
N CYS A 25 -7.55 14.20 -2.17
CA CYS A 25 -7.78 13.77 -3.53
C CYS A 25 -6.48 13.23 -4.15
N VAL A 26 -6.60 12.25 -5.04
CA VAL A 26 -5.45 11.68 -5.78
C VAL A 26 -4.70 12.74 -6.59
N ALA A 27 -5.41 13.76 -7.07
CA ALA A 27 -4.82 14.89 -7.78
C ALA A 27 -3.89 15.76 -6.91
N ASP A 28 -4.10 15.77 -5.60
CA ASP A 28 -3.34 16.56 -4.62
C ASP A 28 -2.23 15.73 -3.95
N LEU A 29 -2.09 14.45 -4.31
CA LEU A 29 -0.99 13.62 -3.83
C LEU A 29 0.35 14.19 -4.31
N PRO A 30 1.35 14.33 -3.42
CA PRO A 30 2.70 14.61 -3.87
C PRO A 30 3.17 13.48 -4.82
N ALA A 31 4.11 13.83 -5.71
CA ALA A 31 4.69 12.90 -6.67
C ALA A 31 5.53 11.81 -5.97
N ILE A 32 4.84 10.80 -5.44
CA ILE A 32 5.40 9.64 -4.76
C ILE A 32 5.49 8.51 -5.76
N TYR A 33 6.65 7.86 -5.78
CA TYR A 33 6.91 6.70 -6.61
C TYR A 33 7.26 5.51 -5.74
N PHE A 34 6.80 4.33 -6.16
CA PHE A 34 7.17 3.07 -5.56
C PHE A 34 7.81 2.16 -6.60
N ASN A 35 8.63 1.23 -6.14
CA ASN A 35 9.33 0.25 -6.99
C ASN A 35 9.05 -1.20 -6.55
N LYS A 36 8.44 -1.39 -5.38
CA LYS A 36 8.22 -2.69 -4.74
C LYS A 36 6.92 -2.67 -3.96
N VAL A 37 6.29 -3.83 -3.83
CA VAL A 37 5.18 -4.05 -2.91
C VAL A 37 5.54 -5.25 -2.04
N SER A 38 5.33 -5.13 -0.73
CA SER A 38 5.61 -6.20 0.23
C SER A 38 4.43 -6.40 1.17
N THR A 39 4.14 -7.66 1.47
CA THR A 39 3.20 -8.05 2.52
C THR A 39 3.90 -8.42 3.83
N ASP A 40 5.24 -8.45 3.83
CA ASP A 40 6.06 -8.79 4.98
C ASP A 40 6.81 -7.54 5.46
N SER A 41 6.49 -7.08 6.68
CA SER A 41 7.11 -5.91 7.29
C SER A 41 8.59 -6.09 7.60
N ARG A 42 9.12 -7.32 7.50
CA ARG A 42 10.54 -7.63 7.70
C ARG A 42 11.39 -7.43 6.45
N GLN A 43 10.78 -7.35 5.27
CA GLN A 43 11.46 -7.25 3.97
C GLN A 43 11.23 -5.89 3.28
N LEU A 44 10.91 -4.88 4.09
CA LEU A 44 10.67 -3.53 3.62
C LEU A 44 11.98 -2.78 3.39
N GLU A 45 11.97 -2.02 2.31
CA GLU A 45 13.07 -1.20 1.82
C GLU A 45 12.47 0.11 1.29
N ASP A 46 13.31 1.12 1.09
CA ASP A 46 12.88 2.41 0.55
C ASP A 46 12.18 2.27 -0.80
N GLY A 47 11.03 2.93 -0.93
CA GLY A 47 10.20 2.84 -2.14
C GLY A 47 9.24 1.65 -2.16
N THR A 48 9.08 0.94 -1.03
CA THR A 48 8.13 -0.17 -0.92
C THR A 48 6.75 0.30 -0.46
N ILE A 49 5.69 -0.27 -1.02
CA ILE A 49 4.34 -0.17 -0.46
C ILE A 49 4.09 -1.39 0.42
N PHE A 50 3.60 -1.16 1.65
CA PHE A 50 3.27 -2.24 2.56
C PHE A 50 1.77 -2.61 2.46
N VAL A 51 1.50 -3.90 2.26
CA VAL A 51 0.14 -4.46 2.19
C VAL A 51 -0.05 -5.40 3.39
N PRO A 52 -0.70 -4.96 4.48
CA PRO A 52 -0.96 -5.82 5.61
C PRO A 52 -1.94 -6.92 5.21
N LEU A 53 -1.63 -8.16 5.60
CA LEU A 53 -2.54 -9.29 5.45
C LEU A 53 -2.97 -9.80 6.83
N ILE A 54 -4.23 -10.22 6.92
CA ILE A 54 -4.78 -10.89 8.10
C ILE A 54 -4.67 -12.40 7.84
N GLY A 55 -3.86 -13.07 8.65
CA GLY A 55 -3.77 -14.52 8.72
C GLY A 55 -4.44 -15.06 9.97
N ALA A 56 -4.59 -16.39 10.06
CA ALA A 56 -5.24 -17.05 11.18
C ALA A 56 -4.59 -16.79 12.56
N ARG A 57 -3.32 -16.39 12.59
CA ARG A 57 -2.55 -16.12 13.82
C ARG A 57 -1.83 -14.76 13.82
N PHE A 58 -2.03 -13.96 12.77
CA PHE A 58 -1.22 -12.77 12.53
C PHE A 58 -2.07 -11.67 11.91
N ASP A 59 -1.93 -10.46 12.41
CA ASP A 59 -2.59 -9.28 11.86
C ASP A 59 -1.51 -8.26 11.44
N GLY A 60 -1.30 -8.15 10.12
CA GLY A 60 -0.33 -7.24 9.52
C GLY A 60 -0.61 -5.76 9.82
N HIS A 61 -1.85 -5.39 10.16
CA HIS A 61 -2.22 -4.00 10.42
C HIS A 61 -1.53 -3.44 11.67
N ARG A 62 -1.12 -4.31 12.59
CA ARG A 62 -0.34 -3.91 13.78
C ARG A 62 1.09 -3.47 13.46
N TYR A 63 1.54 -3.69 12.23
CA TYR A 63 2.90 -3.39 11.78
C TYR A 63 2.96 -2.20 10.84
N LEU A 64 1.87 -1.45 10.65
CA LEU A 64 1.85 -0.26 9.78
C LEU A 64 2.91 0.76 10.19
N GLY A 65 3.00 1.10 11.48
CA GLY A 65 3.99 2.06 11.96
C GLY A 65 5.43 1.56 11.84
N GLU A 66 5.65 0.25 12.03
CA GLU A 66 6.97 -0.37 11.78
C GLU A 66 7.33 -0.35 10.30
N ALA A 67 6.35 -0.59 9.44
CA ALA A 67 6.56 -0.61 8.00
C ALA A 67 7.05 0.75 7.49
N VAL A 68 6.42 1.82 7.96
CA VAL A 68 6.82 3.19 7.68
C VAL A 68 8.26 3.46 8.14
N ARG A 69 8.60 3.07 9.37
CA ARG A 69 9.98 3.22 9.90
C ARG A 69 11.04 2.49 9.08
N LYS A 70 10.65 1.46 8.33
CA LYS A 70 11.53 0.65 7.47
C LYS A 70 11.57 1.11 6.01
N GLY A 71 11.02 2.28 5.70
CA GLY A 71 11.08 2.87 4.35
C GLY A 71 9.84 2.64 3.49
N ALA A 72 8.72 2.19 4.08
CA ALA A 72 7.47 2.13 3.34
C ALA A 72 7.00 3.55 2.96
N VAL A 73 6.82 3.80 1.67
CA VAL A 73 6.40 5.12 1.14
C VAL A 73 4.89 5.33 1.18
N ALA A 74 4.14 4.24 1.31
CA ALA A 74 2.70 4.22 1.52
C ALA A 74 2.31 2.88 2.16
N VAL A 75 1.15 2.86 2.82
CA VAL A 75 0.59 1.65 3.43
C VAL A 75 -0.84 1.45 2.99
N LEU A 76 -1.23 0.19 2.73
CA LEU A 76 -2.64 -0.16 2.58
C LEU A 76 -3.24 -0.50 3.94
N THR A 77 -4.53 -0.22 4.12
CA THR A 77 -5.28 -0.67 5.30
C THR A 77 -6.75 -0.81 4.93
N GLN A 78 -7.46 -1.66 5.66
CA GLN A 78 -8.93 -1.68 5.65
C GLN A 78 -9.55 -0.98 6.87
N SER A 79 -8.72 -0.43 7.75
CA SER A 79 -9.13 0.31 8.94
C SER A 79 -8.27 1.57 9.08
N LEU A 80 -8.90 2.74 8.92
CA LEU A 80 -8.22 4.03 9.11
C LEU A 80 -7.82 4.21 10.57
N GLU A 81 -8.68 3.81 11.51
CA GLU A 81 -8.41 3.88 12.96
C GLU A 81 -7.09 3.20 13.31
N THR A 82 -6.88 1.97 12.82
CA THR A 82 -5.64 1.22 13.08
C THR A 82 -4.41 1.92 12.48
N ALA A 83 -4.55 2.58 11.33
CA ALA A 83 -3.44 3.33 10.75
C ALA A 83 -3.11 4.59 11.57
N LEU A 84 -4.12 5.28 12.11
CA LEU A 84 -3.95 6.44 12.97
C LEU A 84 -3.34 6.08 14.33
N GLU A 85 -3.78 4.97 14.93
CA GLU A 85 -3.19 4.42 16.17
C GLU A 85 -1.69 4.12 16.01
N GLN A 86 -1.29 3.68 14.82
CA GLN A 86 0.10 3.38 14.49
C GLN A 86 0.94 4.60 14.12
N GLN A 87 0.38 5.82 14.23
CA GLN A 87 1.04 7.09 13.94
C GLN A 87 1.70 7.13 12.56
N VAL A 88 1.00 6.58 11.57
CA VAL A 88 1.46 6.55 10.18
C VAL A 88 1.53 7.99 9.62
N ASN A 89 2.72 8.41 9.20
CA ASN A 89 2.98 9.75 8.63
C ASN A 89 3.17 9.75 7.10
N VAL A 90 2.99 8.61 6.45
CA VAL A 90 2.97 8.46 4.99
C VAL A 90 1.54 8.32 4.50
N PRO A 91 1.27 8.43 3.18
CA PRO A 91 -0.07 8.19 2.65
C PRO A 91 -0.62 6.81 3.02
N ILE A 92 -1.85 6.83 3.51
CA ILE A 92 -2.63 5.65 3.86
C ILE A 92 -3.65 5.41 2.75
N LEU A 93 -3.58 4.24 2.14
CA LEU A 93 -4.53 3.77 1.13
C LEU A 93 -5.60 2.92 1.82
N LEU A 94 -6.77 3.53 2.07
CA LEU A 94 -7.91 2.87 2.65
C LEU A 94 -8.69 2.11 1.57
N VAL A 95 -8.78 0.80 1.74
CA VAL A 95 -9.52 -0.13 0.86
C VAL A 95 -10.55 -0.91 1.67
N SER A 96 -11.58 -1.44 1.02
CA SER A 96 -12.58 -2.25 1.73
C SER A 96 -12.04 -3.61 2.20
N ASP A 97 -11.11 -4.20 1.45
CA ASP A 97 -10.50 -5.50 1.73
C ASP A 97 -9.05 -5.52 1.21
N THR A 98 -8.10 -5.74 2.12
CA THR A 98 -6.65 -5.77 1.81
C THR A 98 -6.24 -6.97 0.96
N LEU A 99 -6.90 -8.12 1.11
CA LEU A 99 -6.64 -9.31 0.30
C LEU A 99 -7.19 -9.12 -1.12
N ALA A 100 -8.37 -8.52 -1.26
CA ALA A 100 -8.93 -8.17 -2.56
C ALA A 100 -8.04 -7.16 -3.30
N ALA A 101 -7.57 -6.13 -2.59
CA ALA A 101 -6.64 -5.14 -3.12
C ALA A 101 -5.32 -5.78 -3.58
N LEU A 102 -4.76 -6.71 -2.80
CA LEU A 102 -3.55 -7.45 -3.20
C LEU A 102 -3.78 -8.25 -4.49
N ARG A 103 -4.94 -8.89 -4.65
CA ARG A 103 -5.30 -9.64 -5.86
C ARG A 103 -5.42 -8.74 -7.08
N GLN A 104 -6.08 -7.59 -6.94
CA GLN A 104 -6.21 -6.59 -8.00
C GLN A 104 -4.84 -6.04 -8.41
N LEU A 105 -4.01 -5.69 -7.44
CA LEU A 105 -2.64 -5.25 -7.66
C LEU A 105 -1.81 -6.31 -8.40
N ALA A 106 -1.90 -7.58 -8.02
CA ALA A 106 -1.20 -8.67 -8.69
C ALA A 106 -1.66 -8.81 -10.16
N ALA A 107 -2.97 -8.71 -10.42
CA ALA A 107 -3.52 -8.75 -11.77
C ALA A 107 -3.07 -7.55 -12.62
N TRP A 108 -3.08 -6.34 -12.05
CA TRP A 108 -2.56 -5.14 -12.69
C TRP A 108 -1.07 -5.26 -12.99
N TYR A 109 -0.24 -5.65 -12.01
CA TYR A 109 1.19 -5.83 -12.23
C TYR A 109 1.47 -6.87 -13.32
N ARG A 110 0.71 -7.98 -13.31
CA ARG A 110 0.79 -9.01 -14.33
C ARG A 110 0.46 -8.49 -15.73
N SER A 111 -0.50 -7.58 -15.89
CA SER A 111 -0.85 -6.97 -17.18
C SER A 111 0.24 -6.04 -17.72
N GLN A 112 1.06 -5.46 -16.83
CA GLN A 112 2.23 -4.65 -17.21
C GLN A 112 3.42 -5.50 -17.70
N LEU A 113 3.42 -6.81 -17.45
CA LEU A 113 4.48 -7.72 -17.89
C LEU A 113 4.18 -8.26 -19.29
N GLN A 114 4.99 -7.82 -20.26
CA GLN A 114 5.00 -8.35 -21.61
C GLN A 114 5.77 -9.68 -21.64
N GLY A 115 5.07 -10.77 -21.33
CA GLY A 115 5.62 -12.11 -21.33
C GLY A 115 4.53 -13.17 -21.22
N ARG A 116 4.70 -14.28 -21.96
CA ARG A 116 3.84 -15.45 -21.83
C ARG A 116 4.07 -16.07 -20.44
N VAL A 117 3.03 -16.09 -19.61
CA VAL A 117 3.04 -16.90 -18.38
C VAL A 117 2.58 -18.29 -18.75
N ILE A 118 3.36 -19.27 -18.32
CA ILE A 118 3.18 -20.72 -18.53
C ILE A 118 3.03 -21.38 -17.17
#